data_AF-A0A1J5PLC9-F1
#
_entry.id   AF-A0A1J5PLC9-F1
#
_cell.length_a   1.000
_cell.length_b   1.000
_cell.length_c   1.000
_cell.angle_alpha   90.00
_cell.angle_beta   90.00
_cell.angle_gamma   90.00
#
_symmetry.space_group_name_H-M   'P 1'
#
loop_
_entity.id
_entity.type
_entity.pdbx_description
1 polymer ?
#
loop_
_entity_poly.entity_id
_entity_poly.type
_entity_poly.pdbx_seq_one_letter_code
_entity_poly.pdbx_strand_id
1 'polypeptide(L)'
;MTYGILLGSFGVGAIGGVLISTRIRGRVRNEVVVSGSFLGFAVGVEALAFSPSLFLSCVALLLTGACWVLALALFNVTVQLSTPRWVVGRAISFYQTTTFGGMAAGSWIWGVVSDGHGPVVELSLSGAMLLLGVVSGRWLGVSEFGTLDLDPLGAFTEPQLRLDLRARSGPIMVMVDYVIAQEDIGAFLAAMRARRRIRIRDGASQWALLRDLETPDIWTETYHVATWVDYVRHHERRTKADADVTRQILALHRGTEPPKVHRMIERQTVPVHDDMPLKLTNIV
;
A
#
# COMPACT_ATOMS: atom_id res chain seq x y z
N MET A 1 43.71 -8.20 -9.29
CA MET A 1 43.46 -6.92 -9.99
C MET A 1 42.23 -7.01 -10.90
N THR A 2 42.12 -8.05 -11.73
CA THR A 2 41.00 -8.26 -12.67
C THR A 2 39.60 -8.24 -12.01
N TYR A 3 39.43 -8.91 -10.86
CA TYR A 3 38.16 -8.91 -10.12
C TYR A 3 37.72 -7.50 -9.68
N GLY A 4 38.66 -6.65 -9.24
CA GLY A 4 38.36 -5.28 -8.83
C GLY A 4 37.93 -4.38 -10.00
N ILE A 5 38.51 -4.59 -11.19
CA ILE A 5 38.12 -3.86 -12.41
C ILE A 5 36.71 -4.25 -12.85
N LEU A 6 36.40 -5.55 -12.81
CA LEU A 6 35.07 -6.07 -13.14
C LEU A 6 34.00 -5.53 -12.16
N LEU A 7 34.26 -5.63 -10.86
CA LEU A 7 33.35 -5.11 -9.83
C LEU A 7 33.19 -3.58 -9.92
N GLY A 8 34.28 -2.86 -10.19
CA GLY A 8 34.26 -1.42 -10.43
C GLY A 8 33.41 -1.06 -11.67
N SER A 9 33.52 -1.82 -12.75
CA SER A 9 32.72 -1.61 -13.97
C SER A 9 31.23 -1.80 -13.68
N PHE A 10 30.85 -2.84 -12.92
CA PHE A 10 29.47 -3.01 -12.47
C PHE A 10 28.96 -1.81 -11.66
N GLY A 11 29.78 -1.31 -10.73
CA GLY A 11 29.45 -0.14 -9.91
C GLY A 11 29.28 1.16 -10.72
N VAL A 12 30.14 1.39 -11.71
CA VAL A 12 30.01 2.54 -12.63
C VAL A 12 28.71 2.44 -13.43
N GLY A 13 28.35 1.23 -13.86
CA GLY A 13 27.10 0.96 -14.57
C GLY A 13 25.89 1.26 -13.72
N ALA A 14 25.90 0.82 -12.46
CA ALA A 14 24.88 1.11 -11.46
C ALA A 14 24.65 2.62 -11.28
N ILE A 15 25.72 3.42 -11.13
CA ILE A 15 25.63 4.89 -11.02
C ILE A 15 25.00 5.49 -12.29
N GLY A 16 25.42 5.04 -13.47
CA GLY A 16 24.83 5.43 -14.74
C GLY A 16 23.32 5.11 -14.80
N GLY A 17 22.93 3.93 -14.33
CA GLY A 17 21.55 3.50 -14.20
C GLY A 17 20.69 4.43 -13.33
N VAL A 18 21.22 4.88 -12.18
CA VAL A 18 20.54 5.87 -11.31
C VAL A 18 20.26 7.17 -12.07
N LEU A 19 21.27 7.73 -12.72
CA LEU A 19 21.15 9.01 -13.43
C LEU A 19 20.11 8.92 -14.57
N ILE A 20 20.15 7.82 -15.32
CA ILE A 20 19.23 7.57 -16.43
C ILE A 20 17.80 7.30 -15.93
N SER A 21 17.64 6.64 -14.77
CA SER A 21 16.34 6.27 -14.21
C SER A 21 15.41 7.46 -14.04
N THR A 22 15.94 8.62 -13.63
CA THR A 22 15.16 9.85 -13.44
C THR A 22 14.56 10.38 -14.74
N ARG A 23 15.28 10.24 -15.87
CA ARG A 23 14.81 10.69 -17.19
C ARG A 23 13.88 9.69 -17.86
N ILE A 24 14.15 8.40 -17.73
CA ILE A 24 13.35 7.34 -18.35
C ILE A 24 11.95 7.29 -17.73
N ARG A 25 11.85 7.41 -16.40
CA ARG A 25 10.57 7.35 -15.68
C ARG A 25 9.56 8.43 -16.08
N GLY A 26 10.02 9.57 -16.58
CA GLY A 26 9.14 10.65 -17.04
C GLY A 26 8.65 10.50 -18.48
N ARG A 27 9.19 9.56 -19.25
CA ARG A 27 8.94 9.46 -20.70
C ARG A 27 8.44 8.10 -21.18
N VAL A 28 8.58 7.05 -20.37
CA VAL A 28 8.32 5.67 -20.77
C VAL A 28 7.47 4.96 -19.71
N ARG A 29 6.51 4.13 -20.16
CA ARG A 29 5.65 3.31 -19.28
C ARG A 29 6.51 2.41 -18.38
N ASN A 30 6.16 2.29 -17.11
CA ASN A 30 6.91 1.48 -16.13
C ASN A 30 7.15 0.05 -16.60
N GLU A 31 6.13 -0.57 -17.20
CA GLU A 31 6.20 -1.93 -17.74
C GLU A 31 7.33 -2.08 -18.77
N VAL A 32 7.44 -1.13 -19.70
CA VAL A 32 8.49 -1.12 -20.73
C VAL A 32 9.88 -0.93 -20.11
N VAL A 33 9.96 -0.11 -19.06
CA VAL A 33 11.22 0.10 -18.33
C VAL A 33 11.66 -1.16 -17.59
N VAL A 34 10.73 -1.86 -16.91
CA VAL A 34 11.01 -3.12 -16.23
C VAL A 34 11.40 -4.19 -17.25
N SER A 35 10.58 -4.45 -18.28
CA SER A 35 10.88 -5.46 -19.30
C SER A 35 12.20 -5.18 -20.03
N GLY A 36 12.48 -3.92 -20.37
CA GLY A 36 13.75 -3.51 -20.96
C GLY A 36 14.94 -3.72 -20.04
N SER A 37 14.77 -3.50 -18.72
CA SER A 37 15.81 -3.76 -17.72
C SER A 37 16.11 -5.25 -17.59
N PHE A 38 15.09 -6.11 -17.51
CA PHE A 38 15.26 -7.56 -17.47
C PHE A 38 15.92 -8.10 -18.74
N LEU A 39 15.51 -7.61 -19.91
CA LEU A 39 16.07 -8.01 -21.19
C LEU A 39 17.54 -7.55 -21.33
N GLY A 40 17.85 -6.31 -20.96
CA GLY A 40 19.21 -5.79 -20.96
C GLY A 40 20.13 -6.53 -19.99
N PHE A 41 19.63 -6.91 -18.81
CA PHE A 41 20.37 -7.75 -17.86
C PHE A 41 20.61 -9.14 -18.43
N ALA A 42 19.61 -9.79 -19.02
CA ALA A 42 19.75 -11.12 -19.62
C ALA A 42 20.83 -11.13 -20.72
N VAL A 43 20.80 -10.12 -21.61
CA VAL A 43 21.83 -9.95 -22.66
C VAL A 43 23.22 -9.72 -22.05
N GLY A 44 23.32 -8.92 -20.98
CA GLY A 44 24.59 -8.67 -20.30
C GLY A 44 25.18 -9.92 -19.64
N VAL A 45 24.34 -10.75 -19.01
CA VAL A 45 24.76 -12.02 -18.40
C VAL A 45 25.18 -13.05 -19.45
N GLU A 46 24.42 -13.16 -20.54
CA GLU A 46 24.76 -14.07 -21.64
C GLU A 46 26.07 -13.66 -22.33
N ALA A 47 26.25 -12.34 -22.57
CA ALA A 47 27.50 -11.81 -23.09
C ALA A 47 28.69 -12.09 -22.16
N LEU A 48 28.47 -12.06 -20.84
CA LEU A 48 29.50 -12.39 -19.85
C LEU A 48 29.84 -13.88 -19.86
N ALA A 49 28.85 -14.77 -20.07
CA ALA A 49 29.05 -16.23 -20.11
C ALA A 49 30.00 -16.67 -21.23
N PHE A 50 29.91 -16.03 -22.41
CA PHE A 50 30.72 -16.36 -23.58
C PHE A 50 31.89 -15.39 -23.83
N SER A 51 32.13 -14.43 -22.94
CA SER A 51 33.16 -13.41 -23.13
C SER A 51 34.58 -13.98 -23.02
N PRO A 52 35.41 -13.89 -24.07
CA PRO A 52 36.82 -14.24 -24.00
C PRO A 52 37.72 -13.05 -23.59
N SER A 53 37.16 -11.83 -23.52
CA SER A 53 37.92 -10.58 -23.40
C SER A 53 37.49 -9.75 -22.20
N LEU A 54 38.48 -9.27 -21.43
CA LEU A 54 38.27 -8.42 -20.26
C LEU A 54 37.44 -7.17 -20.59
N PHE A 55 37.66 -6.56 -21.77
CA PHE A 55 36.93 -5.36 -22.19
C PHE A 55 35.45 -5.65 -22.41
N LEU A 56 35.14 -6.77 -23.06
CA LEU A 56 33.76 -7.17 -23.34
C LEU A 56 33.01 -7.46 -22.03
N SER A 57 33.68 -8.12 -21.08
CA SER A 57 33.14 -8.37 -19.73
C SER A 57 32.88 -7.07 -18.96
N CYS A 58 33.73 -6.04 -19.11
CA CYS A 58 33.50 -4.73 -18.48
C CYS A 58 32.26 -4.04 -19.05
N VAL A 59 32.10 -4.04 -20.38
CA VAL A 59 30.91 -3.46 -21.04
C VAL A 59 29.64 -4.20 -20.66
N ALA A 60 29.69 -5.54 -20.62
CA ALA A 60 28.58 -6.37 -20.17
C ALA A 60 28.18 -6.03 -18.72
N LEU A 61 29.15 -5.95 -17.81
CA LEU A 61 28.90 -5.60 -16.40
C LEU A 61 28.38 -4.17 -16.21
N LEU A 62 28.81 -3.21 -17.04
CA LEU A 62 28.26 -1.86 -17.04
C LEU A 62 26.76 -1.87 -17.37
N LEU A 63 26.37 -2.60 -18.42
CA LEU A 63 24.97 -2.74 -18.83
C LEU A 63 24.16 -3.45 -17.75
N THR A 64 24.65 -4.59 -17.26
CA THR A 64 24.01 -5.38 -16.20
C THR A 64 23.80 -4.55 -14.93
N GLY A 65 24.80 -3.77 -14.50
CA GLY A 65 24.72 -2.89 -13.34
C GLY A 65 23.67 -1.78 -13.51
N ALA A 66 23.60 -1.17 -14.70
CA ALA A 66 22.59 -0.15 -14.99
C ALA A 66 21.16 -0.73 -14.95
N CYS A 67 20.95 -1.89 -15.59
CA CYS A 67 19.67 -2.59 -15.63
C CYS A 67 19.22 -3.06 -14.24
N TRP A 68 20.14 -3.59 -13.43
CA TRP A 68 19.88 -4.03 -12.06
C TRP A 68 19.29 -2.90 -11.21
N VAL A 69 19.98 -1.77 -11.20
CA VAL A 69 19.58 -0.61 -10.39
C VAL A 69 18.27 -0.02 -10.90
N LEU A 70 18.09 0.06 -12.21
CA LEU A 70 16.86 0.58 -12.80
C LEU A 70 15.63 -0.23 -12.37
N ALA A 71 15.73 -1.57 -12.43
CA ALA A 71 14.67 -2.48 -12.00
C ALA A 71 14.39 -2.38 -10.50
N LEU A 72 15.43 -2.49 -9.65
CA LEU A 72 15.29 -2.42 -8.20
C LEU A 72 14.71 -1.09 -7.73
N ALA A 73 15.21 0.02 -8.29
CA ALA A 73 14.72 1.33 -7.94
C ALA A 73 13.26 1.49 -8.35
N LEU A 74 12.84 0.91 -9.48
CA LEU A 74 11.46 1.02 -9.96
C LEU A 74 10.53 0.21 -9.09
N PHE A 75 10.88 -1.04 -8.76
CA PHE A 75 10.12 -1.85 -7.81
C PHE A 75 10.01 -1.19 -6.45
N ASN A 76 11.10 -0.61 -5.93
CA ASN A 76 11.09 0.06 -4.66
C ASN A 76 10.09 1.24 -4.64
N VAL A 77 10.10 2.07 -5.68
CA VAL A 77 9.15 3.18 -5.82
C VAL A 77 7.72 2.67 -6.03
N THR A 78 7.52 1.63 -6.84
CA THR A 78 6.20 1.02 -7.06
C THR A 78 5.61 0.48 -5.77
N VAL A 79 6.40 -0.22 -4.94
CA VAL A 79 5.95 -0.71 -3.63
C VAL A 79 5.58 0.46 -2.72
N GLN A 80 6.38 1.54 -2.72
CA GLN A 80 6.08 2.72 -1.92
C GLN A 80 4.78 3.40 -2.35
N LEU A 81 4.56 3.58 -3.65
CA LEU A 81 3.39 4.29 -4.18
C LEU A 81 2.12 3.42 -4.18
N SER A 82 2.26 2.10 -4.26
CA SER A 82 1.13 1.17 -4.17
C SER A 82 0.73 0.89 -2.72
N THR A 83 1.50 1.38 -1.75
CA THR A 83 1.21 1.19 -0.32
C THR A 83 0.72 2.50 0.30
N PRO A 84 -0.36 2.48 1.08
CA PRO A 84 -0.77 3.65 1.86
C PRO A 84 0.34 4.15 2.79
N ARG A 85 0.53 5.47 2.88
CA ARG A 85 1.64 6.11 3.64
C ARG A 85 1.72 5.68 5.11
N TRP A 86 0.61 5.28 5.73
CA TRP A 86 0.53 4.86 7.13
C TRP A 86 1.02 3.42 7.39
N VAL A 87 1.14 2.59 6.34
CA VAL A 87 1.73 1.23 6.40
C VAL A 87 2.96 1.06 5.53
N VAL A 88 3.38 2.12 4.82
CA VAL A 88 4.53 2.10 3.90
C VAL A 88 5.77 1.52 4.57
N GLY A 89 6.04 1.85 5.84
CA GLY A 89 7.17 1.32 6.59
C GLY A 89 7.14 -0.21 6.70
N ARG A 90 5.98 -0.80 7.03
CA ARG A 90 5.83 -2.26 7.15
C ARG A 90 5.95 -2.95 5.79
N ALA A 91 5.35 -2.38 4.75
CA ALA A 91 5.43 -2.93 3.40
C ALA A 91 6.87 -2.90 2.86
N ILE A 92 7.61 -1.80 3.08
CA ILE A 92 9.02 -1.70 2.72
C ILE A 92 9.84 -2.74 3.49
N SER A 93 9.58 -2.94 4.78
CA SER A 93 10.29 -3.98 5.56
C SER A 93 10.08 -5.37 4.98
N PHE A 94 8.85 -5.76 4.65
CA PHE A 94 8.59 -7.04 3.98
C PHE A 94 9.28 -7.13 2.61
N TYR A 95 9.18 -6.07 1.79
CA TYR A 95 9.86 -6.00 0.50
C TYR A 95 11.38 -6.18 0.64
N GLN A 96 12.02 -5.50 1.58
CA GLN A 96 13.47 -5.61 1.82
C GLN A 96 13.83 -7.01 2.33
N THR A 97 13.08 -7.56 3.27
CA THR A 97 13.30 -8.92 3.77
C THR A 97 13.21 -9.95 2.65
N THR A 98 12.19 -9.85 1.79
CA THR A 98 12.05 -10.74 0.62
C THR A 98 13.16 -10.52 -0.39
N THR A 99 13.59 -9.27 -0.61
CA THR A 99 14.66 -8.94 -1.56
C THR A 99 16.01 -9.52 -1.09
N PHE A 100 16.40 -9.26 0.15
CA PHE A 100 17.64 -9.79 0.72
C PHE A 100 17.59 -11.30 0.93
N GLY A 101 16.45 -11.83 1.37
CA GLY A 101 16.22 -13.28 1.48
C GLY A 101 16.31 -13.98 0.12
N GLY A 102 15.73 -13.38 -0.92
CA GLY A 102 15.84 -13.84 -2.30
C GLY A 102 17.27 -13.79 -2.84
N MET A 103 18.02 -12.72 -2.56
CA MET A 103 19.44 -12.65 -2.93
C MET A 103 20.27 -13.73 -2.24
N ALA A 104 20.04 -13.99 -0.95
CA ALA A 104 20.74 -15.03 -0.19
C ALA A 104 20.43 -16.43 -0.75
N ALA A 105 19.14 -16.75 -0.93
CA ALA A 105 18.71 -18.03 -1.48
C ALA A 105 19.20 -18.22 -2.93
N GLY A 106 19.12 -17.18 -3.77
CA GLY A 106 19.60 -17.21 -5.14
C GLY A 106 21.11 -17.42 -5.20
N SER A 107 21.90 -16.71 -4.38
CA SER A 107 23.35 -16.88 -4.32
C SER A 107 23.74 -18.30 -3.92
N TRP A 108 22.99 -18.92 -3.00
CA TRP A 108 23.21 -20.31 -2.62
C TRP A 108 22.88 -21.29 -3.75
N ILE A 109 21.72 -21.14 -4.40
CA ILE A 109 21.31 -22.00 -5.53
C ILE A 109 22.31 -21.90 -6.67
N TRP A 110 22.68 -20.68 -7.07
CA TRP A 110 23.63 -20.46 -8.16
C TRP A 110 25.04 -20.92 -7.80
N GLY A 111 25.47 -20.77 -6.54
CA GLY A 111 26.74 -21.33 -6.06
C GLY A 111 26.82 -22.85 -6.24
N VAL A 112 25.77 -23.58 -5.84
CA VAL A 112 25.70 -25.05 -6.03
C VAL A 112 25.71 -25.42 -7.52
N VAL A 113 25.01 -24.66 -8.37
CA VAL A 113 25.02 -24.89 -9.82
C VAL A 113 26.40 -24.63 -10.43
N SER A 114 27.08 -23.56 -9.99
CA SER A 114 28.43 -23.20 -10.42
C SER A 114 29.45 -24.27 -10.06
N ASP A 115 29.39 -24.79 -8.82
CA ASP A 115 30.29 -25.84 -8.34
C ASP A 115 30.12 -27.15 -9.13
N GLY A 116 28.88 -27.48 -9.54
CA GLY A 116 28.58 -28.73 -10.25
C GLY A 116 28.76 -28.68 -11.77
N HIS A 117 28.40 -27.57 -12.43
CA HIS A 117 28.31 -27.47 -13.90
C HIS A 117 29.14 -26.33 -14.49
N GLY A 118 29.84 -25.56 -13.64
CA GLY A 118 30.67 -24.43 -14.03
C GLY A 118 29.90 -23.13 -14.26
N PRO A 119 30.63 -22.00 -14.33
CA PRO A 119 30.05 -20.66 -14.36
C PRO A 119 29.32 -20.34 -15.67
N VAL A 120 29.67 -21.00 -16.79
CA VAL A 120 28.99 -20.76 -18.09
C VAL A 120 27.54 -21.25 -18.02
N VAL A 121 27.31 -22.44 -17.47
CA VAL A 121 25.95 -23.01 -17.34
C VAL A 121 25.12 -22.21 -16.34
N GLU A 122 25.72 -21.78 -15.24
CA GLU A 122 25.10 -20.90 -14.24
C GLU A 122 24.61 -19.59 -14.87
N LEU A 123 25.46 -18.91 -15.62
CA LEU A 123 25.13 -17.63 -16.26
C LEU A 123 24.06 -17.80 -17.34
N SER A 124 24.14 -18.82 -18.19
CA SER A 124 23.11 -19.07 -19.21
C SER A 124 21.75 -19.42 -18.59
N LEU A 125 21.72 -20.22 -17.52
CA LEU A 125 20.47 -20.54 -16.83
C LEU A 125 19.89 -19.32 -16.10
N SER A 126 20.75 -18.46 -15.54
CA SER A 126 20.36 -17.17 -14.97
C SER A 126 19.76 -16.23 -16.03
N GLY A 127 20.38 -16.16 -17.21
CA GLY A 127 19.87 -15.45 -18.37
C GLY A 127 18.48 -15.93 -18.79
N ALA A 128 18.28 -17.25 -18.85
CA ALA A 128 16.98 -17.84 -19.15
C ALA A 128 15.91 -17.50 -18.08
N MET A 129 16.26 -17.52 -16.79
CA MET A 129 15.35 -17.11 -15.71
C MET A 129 14.95 -15.63 -15.81
N LEU A 130 15.87 -14.76 -16.22
CA LEU A 130 15.56 -13.34 -16.46
C LEU A 130 14.59 -13.14 -17.63
N LEU A 131 14.71 -13.94 -18.69
CA LEU A 131 13.76 -13.94 -19.81
C LEU A 131 12.37 -14.41 -19.38
N LEU A 132 12.26 -15.40 -18.49
CA LEU A 132 10.97 -15.77 -17.88
C LEU A 132 10.38 -14.61 -17.06
N GLY A 133 11.21 -13.78 -16.44
CA GLY A 133 10.80 -12.53 -15.79
C GLY A 133 10.18 -11.52 -16.77
N VAL A 134 10.75 -11.39 -17.97
CA VAL A 134 10.18 -10.55 -19.05
C VAL A 134 8.80 -11.04 -19.45
N VAL A 135 8.63 -12.36 -19.62
CA VAL A 135 7.34 -12.97 -20.00
C VAL A 135 6.32 -12.82 -18.87
N SER A 136 6.72 -13.04 -17.62
CA SER A 136 5.87 -12.87 -16.44
C SER A 136 5.38 -11.42 -16.30
N GLY A 137 6.22 -10.44 -16.65
CA GLY A 137 5.83 -9.03 -16.66
C GLY A 137 4.68 -8.69 -17.62
N ARG A 138 4.48 -9.49 -18.68
CA ARG A 138 3.33 -9.35 -19.60
C ARG A 138 2.02 -9.85 -19.01
N TRP A 139 2.07 -10.76 -18.03
CA TRP A 139 0.89 -11.38 -17.40
C TRP A 139 0.56 -10.74 -16.05
N LEU A 140 1.58 -10.34 -15.29
CA LEU A 140 1.50 -9.69 -13.98
C LEU A 140 1.73 -8.18 -14.11
N GLY A 141 1.07 -7.55 -15.09
CA GLY A 141 1.31 -6.16 -15.49
C GLY A 141 1.56 -5.23 -14.31
N VAL A 142 2.73 -4.60 -14.28
CA VAL A 142 3.08 -3.61 -13.26
C VAL A 142 2.15 -2.42 -13.47
N SER A 143 1.19 -2.25 -12.57
CA SER A 143 0.19 -1.19 -12.61
C SER A 143 0.87 0.16 -12.89
N GLU A 144 0.42 0.82 -13.94
CA GLU A 144 0.93 2.15 -14.28
C GLU A 144 0.57 3.14 -13.18
N PHE A 145 1.49 4.07 -12.92
CA PHE A 145 1.24 5.16 -12.00
C PHE A 145 -0.07 5.86 -12.38
N GLY A 146 -1.01 5.93 -11.43
CA GLY A 146 -2.18 6.83 -11.54
C GLY A 146 -3.57 6.20 -11.65
N THR A 147 -3.75 4.87 -11.61
CA THR A 147 -5.13 4.32 -11.61
C THR A 147 -5.75 4.23 -10.21
N LEU A 148 -4.95 4.22 -9.14
CA LEU A 148 -5.46 4.21 -7.76
C LEU A 148 -4.69 5.23 -6.91
N ASP A 149 -5.28 6.40 -6.75
CA ASP A 149 -4.75 7.47 -5.91
C ASP A 149 -5.09 7.19 -4.43
N LEU A 150 -4.12 6.58 -3.76
CA LEU A 150 -4.17 6.19 -2.34
C LEU A 150 -3.66 7.31 -1.41
N ASP A 151 -3.36 8.50 -1.93
CA ASP A 151 -2.97 9.61 -1.06
C ASP A 151 -4.16 10.04 -0.18
N PRO A 152 -3.91 10.37 1.10
CA PRO A 152 -4.89 11.00 1.98
C PRO A 152 -5.53 12.20 1.30
N LEU A 153 -6.87 12.26 1.28
CA LEU A 153 -7.63 13.37 0.68
C LEU A 153 -7.24 14.76 1.22
N GLY A 154 -6.57 14.86 2.38
CA GLY A 154 -6.09 16.13 2.96
C GLY A 154 -7.19 17.15 3.31
N ALA A 155 -8.46 16.83 3.04
CA ALA A 155 -9.61 17.71 3.15
C ALA A 155 -10.28 17.69 4.53
N PHE A 156 -9.69 17.00 5.52
CA PHE A 156 -10.22 16.97 6.87
C PHE A 156 -9.57 18.07 7.71
N THR A 157 -10.27 19.19 7.87
CA THR A 157 -9.97 20.17 8.92
C THR A 157 -10.56 19.65 10.23
N GLU A 158 -9.71 19.43 11.25
CA GLU A 158 -10.18 19.03 12.57
C GLU A 158 -11.20 20.07 13.08
N PRO A 159 -12.45 19.66 13.39
CA PRO A 159 -13.47 20.60 13.81
C PRO A 159 -13.06 21.23 15.14
N GLN A 160 -13.24 22.54 15.28
CA GLN A 160 -12.98 23.24 16.55
C GLN A 160 -13.97 22.74 17.60
N LEU A 161 -13.53 21.79 18.43
CA LEU A 161 -14.30 21.30 19.56
C LEU A 161 -14.17 22.27 20.74
N ARG A 162 -15.27 22.46 21.47
CA ARG A 162 -15.28 23.23 22.73
C ARG A 162 -14.71 22.45 23.92
N LEU A 163 -14.38 21.17 23.72
CA LEU A 163 -13.83 20.26 24.73
C LEU A 163 -12.35 20.00 24.41
N ASP A 164 -11.49 20.10 25.43
CA ASP A 164 -10.07 19.72 25.32
C ASP A 164 -9.93 18.19 25.38
N LEU A 165 -10.04 17.55 24.22
CA LEU A 165 -9.91 16.10 24.09
C LEU A 165 -8.43 15.71 23.98
N ARG A 166 -7.93 14.96 24.96
CA ARG A 166 -6.66 14.24 24.82
C ARG A 166 -6.76 13.17 23.74
N ALA A 167 -5.64 12.85 23.08
CA ALA A 167 -5.57 11.84 22.01
C ALA A 167 -6.18 10.47 22.37
N ARG A 168 -6.10 10.08 23.65
CA ARG A 168 -6.62 8.81 24.19
C ARG A 168 -8.09 8.87 24.66
N SER A 169 -8.76 10.01 24.52
CA SER A 169 -10.16 10.16 24.91
C SER A 169 -11.07 9.36 23.99
N GLY A 170 -11.96 8.55 24.55
CA GLY A 170 -12.92 7.73 23.82
C GLY A 170 -13.73 6.86 24.79
N PRO A 171 -14.62 6.00 24.30
CA PRO A 171 -14.97 5.76 22.88
C PRO A 171 -15.64 6.96 22.22
N ILE A 172 -15.46 7.13 20.90
CA ILE A 172 -16.16 8.16 20.12
C ILE A 172 -17.21 7.50 19.23
N MET A 173 -18.46 7.90 19.41
CA MET A 173 -19.58 7.56 18.54
C MET A 173 -19.77 8.68 17.52
N VAL A 174 -19.92 8.30 16.25
CA VAL A 174 -20.20 9.24 15.17
C VAL A 174 -21.53 8.87 14.56
N MET A 175 -22.40 9.86 14.39
CA MET A 175 -23.66 9.72 13.66
C MET A 175 -23.67 10.70 12.50
N VAL A 176 -24.14 10.25 11.34
CA VAL A 176 -24.31 11.13 10.18
C VAL A 176 -25.71 10.96 9.62
N ASP A 177 -26.46 12.05 9.60
CA ASP A 177 -27.85 12.06 9.13
C ASP A 177 -27.93 12.48 7.67
N TYR A 178 -28.64 11.66 6.88
CA TYR A 178 -28.94 11.89 5.47
C TYR A 178 -30.44 12.00 5.28
N VAL A 179 -30.86 12.88 4.38
CA VAL A 179 -32.23 12.98 3.91
C VAL A 179 -32.28 12.38 2.51
N ILE A 180 -32.94 11.23 2.35
CA ILE A 180 -32.94 10.45 1.12
C ILE A 180 -34.38 10.24 0.66
N ALA A 181 -34.66 10.57 -0.59
CA ALA A 181 -35.98 10.34 -1.17
C ALA A 181 -36.29 8.85 -1.34
N GLN A 182 -37.57 8.49 -1.23
CA GLN A 182 -38.04 7.10 -1.32
C GLN A 182 -37.62 6.40 -2.63
N GLU A 183 -37.56 7.14 -3.74
CA GLU A 183 -37.14 6.63 -5.05
C GLU A 183 -35.65 6.29 -5.14
N ASP A 184 -34.82 6.95 -4.33
CA ASP A 184 -33.36 6.83 -4.36
C ASP A 184 -32.81 5.79 -3.38
N ILE A 185 -33.68 5.15 -2.57
CA ILE A 185 -33.29 4.21 -1.51
C ILE A 185 -32.43 3.06 -2.05
N GLY A 186 -32.77 2.50 -3.21
CA GLY A 186 -32.01 1.39 -3.79
C GLY A 186 -30.55 1.75 -4.08
N ALA A 187 -30.33 2.91 -4.70
CA ALA A 187 -29.00 3.43 -4.99
C ALA A 187 -28.26 3.81 -3.71
N PHE A 188 -28.95 4.42 -2.74
CA PHE A 188 -28.38 4.79 -1.45
C PHE A 188 -27.90 3.57 -0.67
N LEU A 189 -28.72 2.52 -0.54
CA LEU A 189 -28.34 1.30 0.17
C LEU A 189 -27.15 0.60 -0.49
N ALA A 190 -27.07 0.61 -1.82
CA ALA A 190 -25.91 0.07 -2.55
C ALA A 190 -24.62 0.85 -2.24
N ALA A 191 -24.68 2.18 -2.25
CA ALA A 191 -23.56 3.04 -1.89
C ALA A 191 -23.17 2.86 -0.41
N MET A 192 -24.14 2.72 0.49
CA MET A 192 -23.89 2.49 1.92
C MET A 192 -23.26 1.13 2.22
N ARG A 193 -23.52 0.09 1.42
CA ARG A 193 -22.79 -1.19 1.51
C ARG A 193 -21.30 -1.03 1.18
N ALA A 194 -20.96 -0.24 0.16
CA ALA A 194 -19.57 0.08 -0.16
C ALA A 194 -18.93 0.89 0.98
N ARG A 195 -19.65 1.90 1.48
CA ARG A 195 -19.23 2.73 2.62
C ARG A 195 -18.96 1.94 3.88
N ARG A 196 -19.82 0.96 4.23
CA ARG A 196 -19.61 0.07 5.38
C ARG A 196 -18.25 -0.64 5.31
N ARG A 197 -17.88 -1.20 4.15
CA ARG A 197 -16.59 -1.89 3.98
C ARG A 197 -15.41 -0.93 4.19
N ILE A 198 -15.53 0.30 3.68
CA ILE A 198 -14.52 1.35 3.86
C ILE A 198 -14.38 1.69 5.35
N ARG A 199 -15.49 1.95 6.06
CA ARG A 199 -15.48 2.24 7.51
C ARG A 199 -14.79 1.17 8.33
N ILE A 200 -15.14 -0.10 8.11
CA ILE A 200 -14.57 -1.23 8.86
C ILE A 200 -13.09 -1.40 8.55
N ARG A 201 -12.70 -1.30 7.27
CA ARG A 201 -11.29 -1.35 6.84
C ARG A 201 -10.45 -0.25 7.52
N ASP A 202 -11.03 0.93 7.67
CA ASP A 202 -10.37 2.09 8.26
C ASP A 202 -10.39 2.07 9.81
N GLY A 203 -10.91 1.00 10.41
CA GLY A 203 -10.84 0.73 11.85
C GLY A 203 -12.07 1.17 12.65
N ALA A 204 -13.19 1.50 12.00
CA ALA A 204 -14.46 1.70 12.69
C ALA A 204 -15.08 0.36 13.09
N SER A 205 -15.72 0.33 14.25
CA SER A 205 -16.47 -0.81 14.76
C SER A 205 -17.96 -0.46 14.94
N GLN A 206 -18.78 -1.49 15.20
CA GLN A 206 -20.22 -1.33 15.48
C GLN A 206 -20.96 -0.44 14.47
N TRP A 207 -20.62 -0.60 13.18
CA TRP A 207 -21.29 0.15 12.11
C TRP A 207 -22.75 -0.29 11.98
N ALA A 208 -23.66 0.67 11.96
CA ALA A 208 -25.06 0.45 11.62
C ALA A 208 -25.58 1.57 10.71
N LEU A 209 -26.66 1.25 10.00
CA LEU A 209 -27.45 2.20 9.25
C LEU A 209 -28.88 2.10 9.74
N LEU A 210 -29.37 3.20 10.29
CA LEU A 210 -30.68 3.29 10.90
C LEU A 210 -31.60 4.11 9.99
N ARG A 211 -32.87 3.74 9.95
CA ARG A 211 -33.93 4.55 9.35
C ARG A 211 -34.80 5.09 10.46
N ASP A 212 -35.04 6.38 10.45
CA ASP A 212 -35.93 7.01 11.42
C ASP A 212 -37.37 6.53 11.18
N LEU A 213 -38.08 6.19 12.27
CA LEU A 213 -39.45 5.69 12.23
C LEU A 213 -40.49 6.82 12.27
N GLU A 214 -40.13 7.97 12.85
CA GLU A 214 -40.98 9.16 12.91
C GLU A 214 -40.85 9.98 11.63
N THR A 215 -39.63 10.05 11.07
CA THR A 215 -39.35 10.74 9.80
C THR A 215 -38.63 9.80 8.81
N PRO A 216 -39.37 8.96 8.05
CA PRO A 216 -38.78 7.89 7.22
C PRO A 216 -37.81 8.33 6.11
N ASP A 217 -37.73 9.61 5.80
CA ASP A 217 -36.77 10.17 4.84
C ASP A 217 -35.38 10.33 5.46
N ILE A 218 -35.27 10.28 6.79
CA ILE A 218 -34.02 10.43 7.52
C ILE A 218 -33.37 9.06 7.75
N TRP A 219 -32.11 8.97 7.34
CA TRP A 219 -31.25 7.80 7.55
C TRP A 219 -29.99 8.21 8.31
N THR A 220 -29.65 7.46 9.35
CA THR A 220 -28.50 7.75 10.21
C THR A 220 -27.45 6.64 10.10
N GLU A 221 -26.27 6.99 9.60
CA GLU A 221 -25.08 6.13 9.71
C GLU A 221 -24.49 6.27 11.12
N THR A 222 -24.31 5.17 11.85
CA THR A 222 -23.62 5.16 13.14
C THR A 222 -22.39 4.26 13.11
N TYR A 223 -21.32 4.67 13.80
CA TYR A 223 -20.13 3.84 14.00
C TYR A 223 -19.29 4.32 15.18
N HIS A 224 -18.51 3.41 15.75
CA HIS A 224 -17.61 3.65 16.86
C HIS A 224 -16.15 3.69 16.41
N VAL A 225 -15.36 4.50 17.10
CA VAL A 225 -13.89 4.46 17.06
C VAL A 225 -13.36 4.53 18.49
N ALA A 226 -12.27 3.80 18.76
CA ALA A 226 -11.80 3.59 20.13
C ALA A 226 -11.33 4.88 20.81
N THR A 227 -10.69 5.79 20.07
CA THR A 227 -10.14 7.03 20.60
C THR A 227 -10.30 8.21 19.64
N TRP A 228 -10.09 9.43 20.13
CA TRP A 228 -10.06 10.64 19.32
C TRP A 228 -8.96 10.60 18.25
N VAL A 229 -7.77 10.11 18.60
CA VAL A 229 -6.70 9.96 17.59
C VAL A 229 -7.09 8.94 16.52
N ASP A 230 -7.83 7.88 16.87
CA ASP A 230 -8.34 6.94 15.88
C ASP A 230 -9.42 7.57 15.00
N TYR A 231 -10.27 8.45 15.56
CA TYR A 231 -11.24 9.23 14.79
C TYR A 231 -10.56 10.14 13.75
N VAL A 232 -9.53 10.89 14.17
CA VAL A 232 -8.75 11.78 13.28
C VAL A 232 -8.05 10.95 12.21
N ARG A 233 -7.32 9.89 12.61
CA ARG A 233 -6.63 8.98 11.69
C ARG A 233 -7.59 8.28 10.74
N HIS A 234 -8.81 7.96 11.16
CA HIS A 234 -9.83 7.34 10.31
C HIS A 234 -10.30 8.31 9.22
N HIS A 235 -10.28 9.62 9.46
CA HIS A 235 -10.57 10.62 8.43
C HIS A 235 -9.37 10.88 7.52
N GLU A 236 -8.15 10.88 8.04
CA GLU A 236 -6.92 10.98 7.25
C GLU A 236 -6.67 9.77 6.35
N ARG A 237 -7.13 8.57 6.75
CA ARG A 237 -6.98 7.33 5.98
C ARG A 237 -7.88 7.22 4.75
N ARG A 238 -8.80 8.18 4.52
CA ARG A 238 -9.69 8.16 3.34
C ARG A 238 -8.89 8.39 2.07
N THR A 239 -9.00 7.43 1.15
CA THR A 239 -8.35 7.48 -0.17
C THR A 239 -9.23 8.25 -1.17
N LYS A 240 -8.67 8.73 -2.29
CA LYS A 240 -9.48 9.38 -3.34
C LYS A 240 -10.45 8.40 -4.01
N ALA A 241 -10.12 7.10 -4.06
CA ALA A 241 -11.05 6.06 -4.51
C ALA A 241 -12.31 5.96 -3.63
N ASP A 242 -12.19 6.27 -2.33
CA ASP A 242 -13.33 6.32 -1.40
C ASP A 242 -14.15 7.62 -1.55
N ALA A 243 -13.60 8.63 -2.23
CA ALA A 243 -14.28 9.90 -2.49
C ALA A 243 -15.47 9.70 -3.42
N ASP A 244 -15.41 8.77 -4.36
CA ASP A 244 -16.49 8.49 -5.32
C ASP A 244 -17.75 8.01 -4.61
N VAL A 245 -17.60 7.07 -3.66
CA VAL A 245 -18.69 6.59 -2.82
C VAL A 245 -19.26 7.73 -1.98
N THR A 246 -18.41 8.60 -1.45
CA THR A 246 -18.86 9.77 -0.67
C THR A 246 -19.63 10.76 -1.55
N ARG A 247 -19.14 11.05 -2.76
CA ARG A 247 -19.81 11.93 -3.73
C ARG A 247 -21.15 11.38 -4.17
N GLN A 248 -21.23 10.08 -4.43
CA GLN A 248 -22.49 9.41 -4.78
C GLN A 248 -23.52 9.55 -3.64
N ILE A 249 -23.12 9.33 -2.40
CA ILE A 249 -24.01 9.48 -1.24
C ILE A 249 -24.45 10.94 -1.07
N LEU A 250 -23.54 11.90 -1.23
CA LEU A 250 -23.87 13.33 -1.16
C LEU A 250 -24.80 13.77 -2.28
N ALA A 251 -24.68 13.21 -3.49
CA ALA A 251 -25.58 13.51 -4.60
C ALA A 251 -27.02 13.00 -4.36
N LEU A 252 -27.18 11.93 -3.57
CA LEU A 252 -28.48 11.38 -3.20
C LEU A 252 -29.13 12.09 -2.02
N HIS A 253 -28.38 12.92 -1.29
CA HIS A 253 -28.88 13.69 -0.16
C HIS A 253 -29.68 14.91 -0.63
N ARG A 254 -30.96 14.99 -0.23
CA ARG A 254 -31.87 16.08 -0.61
C ARG A 254 -32.05 17.16 0.46
N GLY A 255 -31.30 17.09 1.57
CA GLY A 255 -31.32 18.14 2.57
C GLY A 255 -30.75 19.46 2.03
N THR A 256 -31.29 20.58 2.49
CA THR A 256 -30.81 21.93 2.13
C THR A 256 -29.41 22.24 2.68
N GLU A 257 -29.02 21.53 3.74
CA GLU A 257 -27.72 21.61 4.37
C GLU A 257 -26.92 20.32 4.13
N PRO A 258 -25.57 20.38 4.18
CA PRO A 258 -24.75 19.18 4.15
C PRO A 258 -25.12 18.19 5.27
N PRO A 259 -24.92 16.87 5.08
CA PRO A 259 -25.27 15.86 6.08
C PRO A 259 -24.76 16.22 7.47
N LYS A 260 -25.66 16.19 8.45
CA LYS A 260 -25.35 16.64 9.80
C LYS A 260 -24.51 15.58 10.50
N VAL A 261 -23.31 15.97 10.94
CA VAL A 261 -22.36 15.06 11.60
C VAL A 261 -22.35 15.31 13.11
N HIS A 262 -22.86 14.34 13.86
CA HIS A 262 -22.80 14.30 15.30
C HIS A 262 -21.57 13.52 15.77
N ARG A 263 -20.80 14.10 16.69
CA ARG A 263 -19.63 13.48 17.31
C ARG A 263 -19.86 13.46 18.80
N MET A 264 -19.98 12.28 19.37
CA MET A 264 -20.32 12.07 20.78
C MET A 264 -19.21 11.26 21.44
N ILE A 265 -18.82 11.65 22.65
CA ILE A 265 -17.94 10.83 23.49
C ILE A 265 -18.81 9.98 24.41
N GLU A 266 -18.64 8.67 24.36
CA GLU A 266 -19.39 7.74 25.19
C GLU A 266 -18.92 7.86 26.65
N ARG A 267 -19.86 7.91 27.58
CA ARG A 267 -19.61 7.90 29.03
C ARG A 267 -20.40 6.77 29.64
N GLN A 268 -19.70 5.79 30.21
CA GLN A 268 -20.33 4.72 30.98
C GLN A 268 -20.74 5.26 32.34
N THR A 269 -22.00 5.04 32.72
CA THR A 269 -22.57 5.45 34.01
C THR A 269 -22.46 4.35 35.07
N VAL A 270 -22.12 3.13 34.67
CA VAL A 270 -21.90 1.98 35.56
C VAL A 270 -20.43 1.97 35.99
N PRO A 271 -20.12 1.95 37.30
CA PRO A 271 -18.75 1.82 37.79
C PRO A 271 -18.11 0.52 37.29
N VAL A 272 -16.84 0.58 36.87
CA VAL A 272 -16.04 -0.61 36.49
C VAL A 272 -15.51 -1.33 37.75
N HIS A 273 -15.71 -0.75 38.94
CA HIS A 273 -15.32 -1.36 40.22
C HIS A 273 -16.47 -2.20 40.78
N ASP A 274 -16.13 -3.40 41.24
CA ASP A 274 -17.07 -4.35 41.85
C ASP A 274 -17.50 -3.82 43.23
N ASP A 275 -18.63 -3.12 43.25
CA ASP A 275 -19.25 -2.62 44.49
C ASP A 275 -20.14 -3.70 45.16
N MET A 276 -20.07 -4.97 44.73
CA MET A 276 -20.83 -6.09 45.28
C MET A 276 -19.92 -7.14 45.96
N PRO A 277 -19.38 -6.85 47.17
CA PRO A 277 -18.64 -7.86 47.91
C PRO A 277 -19.54 -9.07 48.24
N LEU A 278 -19.00 -10.28 48.07
CA LEU A 278 -19.65 -11.52 48.48
C LEU A 278 -20.02 -11.45 49.97
N LYS A 279 -21.24 -11.85 50.34
CA LYS A 279 -21.59 -12.06 51.76
C LYS A 279 -20.65 -13.12 52.33
N LEU A 280 -19.80 -12.74 53.29
CA LEU A 280 -19.07 -13.69 54.11
C LEU A 280 -20.11 -14.55 54.82
N THR A 281 -20.29 -15.76 54.32
CA THR A 281 -21.07 -16.78 55.02
C THR A 281 -20.18 -17.20 56.18
N ASN A 282 -20.52 -16.76 57.40
CA ASN A 282 -19.90 -17.27 58.61
C ASN A 282 -20.15 -18.78 58.63
N ILE A 283 -19.13 -19.56 58.30
CA ILE A 283 -19.10 -20.98 58.59
C ILE A 283 -18.93 -21.08 60.11
N VAL A 284 -20.04 -21.37 60.79
CA VAL A 284 -20.06 -21.94 62.14
C VAL A 284 -19.96 -23.45 61.99
#